data_AF-A0A959CBV0-F1
#
_entry.id   AF-A0A959CBV0-F1
#
_cell.length_a   1.000
_cell.length_b   1.000
_cell.length_c   1.000
_cell.angle_alpha   90.00
_cell.angle_beta   90.00
_cell.angle_gamma   90.00
#
_symmetry.space_group_name_H-M   'P 1'
#
loop_
_entity.id
_entity.type
_entity.pdbx_description
1 polymer ?
#
loop_
_entity_poly.entity_id
_entity_poly.type
_entity_poly.pdbx_seq_one_letter_code
_entity_poly.pdbx_strand_id
1 'polypeptide(L)'
;MHNQRLNIGLFGLGVVGKGLLDVLRESGFSDAGIRGICVKDPLKPRAVPRELLTYDAGDILGDPEINVVVETISDPDAAFEIARESMRRGKHVVTANKKMLAAHLPELLEWRDRCDVSLLYESAACGSIPIVRTIDEH
;
A
#
# COMPACT_ATOMS: atom_id res chain seq x y z
N MET A 1 -18.09 13.36 -7.88
CA MET A 1 -17.01 12.35 -7.81
C MET A 1 -17.61 11.15 -7.10
N HIS A 2 -17.61 9.97 -7.71
CA HIS A 2 -18.19 8.78 -7.08
C HIS A 2 -17.33 8.48 -5.84
N ASN A 3 -17.91 8.61 -4.64
CA ASN A 3 -17.22 8.35 -3.38
C ASN A 3 -17.10 6.83 -3.23
N GLN A 4 -16.15 6.23 -3.95
CA GLN A 4 -15.89 4.80 -3.87
C GLN A 4 -15.16 4.50 -2.57
N ARG A 5 -15.73 3.59 -1.79
CA ARG A 5 -15.12 3.09 -0.56
C ARG A 5 -13.74 2.48 -0.88
N LEU A 6 -12.71 2.92 -0.17
CA LEU A 6 -11.36 2.37 -0.23
C LEU A 6 -11.32 1.07 0.57
N ASN A 7 -11.19 -0.04 -0.13
CA ASN A 7 -10.96 -1.36 0.44
C ASN A 7 -9.47 -1.65 0.35
N ILE A 8 -8.79 -1.58 1.48
CA ILE A 8 -7.34 -1.55 1.56
C ILE A 8 -6.79 -2.94 1.90
N GLY A 9 -5.87 -3.42 1.06
CA GLY A 9 -4.95 -4.51 1.38
C GLY A 9 -3.60 -3.95 1.82
N LEU A 10 -3.12 -4.36 3.00
CA LEU A 10 -1.88 -3.84 3.58
C LEU A 10 -0.77 -4.89 3.54
N PHE A 11 0.36 -4.58 2.93
CA PHE A 11 1.59 -5.35 3.04
C PHE A 11 2.51 -4.73 4.09
N GLY A 12 2.79 -5.51 5.14
CA GLY A 12 3.63 -5.08 6.24
C GLY A 12 2.84 -4.45 7.39
N LEU A 13 3.17 -4.89 8.61
CA LEU A 13 2.64 -4.33 9.85
C LEU A 13 3.78 -3.92 10.80
N GLY A 14 4.71 -3.12 10.26
CA GLY A 14 5.80 -2.51 10.98
C GLY A 14 5.37 -1.22 11.71
N VAL A 15 6.30 -0.28 11.89
CA VAL A 15 5.99 1.03 12.49
C VAL A 15 5.01 1.81 11.60
N VAL A 16 5.30 1.91 10.30
CA VAL A 16 4.48 2.66 9.34
C VAL A 16 3.09 2.05 9.20
N GLY A 17 3.00 0.74 8.93
CA GLY A 17 1.72 0.05 8.80
C GLY A 17 0.83 0.17 10.05
N LYS A 18 1.40 0.15 11.26
CA LYS A 18 0.64 0.40 12.49
C LYS A 18 0.14 1.84 12.58
N GLY A 19 1.01 2.81 12.30
CA GLY A 19 0.61 4.23 12.30
C GLY A 19 -0.54 4.51 11.33
N LEU A 20 -0.57 3.85 10.16
CA LEU A 20 -1.70 3.92 9.25
C LEU A 20 -2.99 3.40 9.89
N LEU A 21 -2.96 2.25 10.57
CA LEU A 21 -4.14 1.71 11.24
C LEU A 21 -4.65 2.64 12.34
N ASP A 22 -3.74 3.23 13.12
CA ASP A 22 -4.08 4.15 14.19
C ASP A 22 -4.75 5.40 13.62
N VAL A 23 -4.19 6.01 12.57
CA VAL A 23 -4.78 7.16 11.88
C VAL A 23 -6.14 6.82 11.25
N LEU A 24 -6.30 5.66 10.62
CA LEU A 24 -7.59 5.25 10.04
C LEU A 24 -8.67 5.08 11.13
N ARG A 25 -8.30 4.57 12.31
CA ARG A 25 -9.22 4.42 13.45
C ARG A 25 -9.59 5.77 14.06
N GLU A 26 -8.62 6.66 14.22
CA GLU A 26 -8.80 7.96 14.88
C GLU A 26 -9.48 9.00 13.98
N SER A 27 -9.20 8.98 12.68
CA SER A 27 -9.74 9.96 11.72
C SER A 27 -11.25 9.85 11.50
N GLY A 28 -11.87 8.72 11.87
CA GLY A 28 -13.28 8.46 11.58
C GLY A 28 -13.59 8.40 10.08
N PHE A 29 -12.57 8.18 9.23
CA PHE A 29 -12.71 8.14 7.78
C PHE A 29 -13.46 6.86 7.35
N SER A 30 -14.80 6.94 7.33
CA SER A 30 -15.70 5.80 7.10
C SER A 30 -15.60 5.22 5.69
N ASP A 31 -15.07 6.00 4.75
CA ASP A 31 -14.89 5.58 3.36
C ASP A 31 -13.62 4.76 3.14
N ALA A 32 -12.85 4.44 4.18
CA ALA A 32 -11.73 3.49 4.09
C ALA A 32 -11.85 2.33 5.09
N GLY A 33 -11.48 1.13 4.64
CA GLY A 33 -11.47 -0.06 5.49
C GLY A 33 -10.36 -1.03 5.11
N ILE A 34 -9.69 -1.58 6.11
CA ILE A 34 -8.70 -2.64 5.95
C ILE A 34 -9.44 -3.97 5.76
N ARG A 35 -9.18 -4.63 4.63
CA ARG A 35 -9.74 -5.96 4.30
C ARG A 35 -8.78 -7.08 4.67
N GLY A 36 -7.48 -6.86 4.52
CA GLY A 36 -6.46 -7.84 4.83
C GLY A 36 -5.10 -7.21 5.04
N ILE A 37 -4.28 -7.86 5.86
CA ILE A 37 -2.93 -7.45 6.22
C ILE A 37 -2.00 -8.65 6.02
N CYS A 38 -1.17 -8.59 4.99
CA CYS A 38 -0.18 -9.62 4.69
C CYS A 38 1.09 -9.37 5.51
N VAL A 39 1.49 -10.36 6.29
CA VAL A 39 2.65 -10.32 7.16
C VAL A 39 3.49 -11.59 7.02
N LYS A 40 4.80 -11.50 7.27
CA LYS A 40 5.73 -12.63 7.07
C LYS A 40 5.75 -13.65 8.22
N ASP A 41 5.59 -13.19 9.45
CA ASP A 41 5.82 -14.00 10.65
C ASP A 41 4.52 -14.22 11.43
N PRO A 42 3.97 -15.44 11.52
CA PRO A 42 2.75 -15.75 12.27
C PRO A 42 2.91 -15.72 13.80
N LEU A 43 4.14 -15.86 14.30
CA LEU A 43 4.41 -15.94 15.73
C LEU A 43 4.60 -14.57 16.37
N LYS A 44 4.93 -13.55 15.56
CA LYS A 44 5.06 -12.18 16.05
C LYS A 44 3.71 -11.63 16.56
N PRO A 45 3.61 -11.22 17.85
CA PRO A 45 2.36 -10.68 18.38
C PRO A 45 2.01 -9.35 17.71
N ARG A 46 0.72 -9.16 17.41
CA ARG A 46 0.17 -7.96 16.76
C ARG A 46 -1.16 -7.58 17.39
N ALA A 47 -1.38 -6.28 17.60
CA ALA A 47 -2.62 -5.73 18.17
C ALA A 47 -3.70 -5.51 17.09
N VAL A 48 -3.95 -6.54 16.27
CA VAL A 48 -5.00 -6.55 15.25
C VAL A 48 -5.77 -7.87 15.31
N PRO A 49 -7.07 -7.88 14.95
CA PRO A 49 -7.85 -9.11 14.84
C PRO A 49 -7.14 -10.13 13.94
N ARG A 50 -7.14 -11.41 14.34
CA ARG A 50 -6.43 -12.47 13.60
C ARG A 50 -7.04 -12.70 12.23
N GLU A 51 -8.32 -12.41 12.08
CA GLU A 51 -9.10 -12.59 10.85
C GLU A 51 -8.66 -11.61 9.75
N LEU A 52 -8.00 -10.50 10.13
CA LEU A 52 -7.42 -9.56 9.16
C LEU A 52 -6.01 -9.97 8.73
N LEU A 53 -5.37 -10.95 9.38
CA LEU A 53 -4.00 -11.35 9.06
C LEU A 53 -3.99 -12.46 8.01
N THR A 54 -3.16 -12.30 6.99
CA THR A 54 -2.79 -13.36 6.06
C THR A 54 -1.26 -13.48 5.96
N TYR A 55 -0.82 -14.65 5.52
CA TYR A 55 0.57 -14.99 5.25
C TYR A 55 0.81 -15.29 3.76
N ASP A 56 -0.25 -15.21 2.94
CA ASP A 56 -0.19 -15.36 1.50
C ASP A 56 -0.49 -14.00 0.85
N ALA A 57 0.44 -13.52 0.02
CA ALA A 57 0.23 -12.31 -0.76
C ALA A 57 -0.94 -12.47 -1.75
N GLY A 58 -1.18 -13.70 -2.22
CA GLY A 58 -2.26 -14.04 -3.14
C GLY A 58 -3.65 -13.72 -2.58
N ASP A 59 -3.85 -13.79 -1.26
CA ASP A 59 -5.12 -13.45 -0.63
C ASP A 59 -5.47 -11.97 -0.82
N ILE A 60 -4.47 -11.08 -0.77
CA ILE A 60 -4.67 -9.64 -0.98
C ILE A 60 -4.71 -9.32 -2.48
N LEU A 61 -3.77 -9.85 -3.24
CA LEU A 61 -3.66 -9.54 -4.68
C LEU A 61 -4.85 -10.11 -5.46
N GLY A 62 -5.37 -11.28 -5.04
CA GLY A 62 -6.48 -11.98 -5.67
C GLY A 62 -7.86 -11.47 -5.30
N ASP A 63 -8.02 -10.76 -4.18
CA ASP A 63 -9.33 -10.29 -3.72
C ASP A 63 -9.87 -9.18 -4.64
N PRO A 64 -10.98 -9.38 -5.37
CA PRO A 64 -11.56 -8.37 -6.24
C PRO A 64 -12.16 -7.18 -5.47
N GLU A 65 -12.46 -7.32 -4.18
CA GLU A 65 -12.99 -6.24 -3.36
C GLU A 65 -11.92 -5.21 -3.00
N ILE A 66 -10.64 -5.61 -2.95
CA ILE A 66 -9.52 -4.73 -2.64
C ILE A 66 -9.19 -3.86 -3.87
N ASN A 67 -9.39 -2.55 -3.75
CA ASN A 67 -9.10 -1.58 -4.81
C ASN A 67 -7.84 -0.74 -4.54
N VAL A 68 -7.30 -0.77 -3.31
CA VAL A 68 -6.06 -0.09 -2.94
C VAL A 68 -5.13 -1.05 -2.21
N VAL A 69 -3.88 -1.12 -2.64
CA VAL A 69 -2.80 -1.81 -1.94
C VAL A 69 -1.87 -0.79 -1.31
N VAL A 70 -1.63 -0.93 -0.01
CA VAL A 70 -0.64 -0.15 0.73
C VAL A 70 0.57 -1.03 1.04
N GLU A 71 1.75 -0.62 0.61
CA GLU A 71 3.00 -1.37 0.75
C GLU A 71 3.96 -0.64 1.71
N THR A 72 4.35 -1.34 2.77
CA THR A 72 5.24 -0.81 3.83
C THR A 72 6.28 -1.83 4.30
N ILE A 73 6.65 -2.78 3.46
CA ILE A 73 7.65 -3.80 3.76
C ILE A 73 9.08 -3.27 3.53
N SER A 74 10.07 -3.94 4.12
CA SER A 74 11.47 -3.52 4.05
C SER A 74 12.26 -4.08 2.87
N ASP A 75 11.78 -5.17 2.29
CA ASP A 75 12.41 -5.87 1.18
C ASP A 75 12.03 -5.18 -0.13
N PRO A 76 12.97 -4.56 -0.87
CA PRO A 76 12.65 -3.80 -2.07
C PRO A 76 12.21 -4.67 -3.25
N ASP A 77 12.77 -5.87 -3.39
CA ASP A 77 12.47 -6.75 -4.53
C ASP A 77 11.07 -7.35 -4.36
N ALA A 78 10.74 -7.78 -3.15
CA ALA A 78 9.39 -8.23 -2.84
C ALA A 78 8.36 -7.10 -2.96
N ALA A 79 8.71 -5.87 -2.54
CA ALA A 79 7.82 -4.72 -2.65
C ALA A 79 7.54 -4.38 -4.11
N PHE A 80 8.56 -4.46 -4.97
CA PHE A 80 8.43 -4.23 -6.41
C PHE A 80 7.43 -5.20 -7.04
N GLU A 81 7.58 -6.51 -6.79
CA GLU A 81 6.66 -7.51 -7.32
C GLU A 81 5.22 -7.31 -6.81
N ILE A 82 5.06 -6.97 -5.53
CA ILE A 82 3.75 -6.65 -4.95
C ILE A 82 3.12 -5.44 -5.66
N ALA A 83 3.86 -4.34 -5.82
CA ALA A 83 3.37 -3.13 -6.46
C ALA A 83 3.00 -3.38 -7.92
N ARG A 84 3.89 -4.03 -8.67
CA ARG A 84 3.68 -4.40 -10.06
C ARG A 84 2.46 -5.29 -10.25
N GLU A 85 2.33 -6.36 -9.47
CA GLU A 85 1.20 -7.29 -9.58
C GLU A 85 -0.11 -6.62 -9.14
N SER A 86 -0.08 -5.73 -8.15
CA SER A 86 -1.25 -4.94 -7.74
C SER A 86 -1.76 -4.08 -8.88
N MET A 87 -0.88 -3.32 -9.54
CA MET A 87 -1.23 -2.48 -10.69
C MET A 87 -1.74 -3.32 -11.86
N ARG A 88 -1.09 -4.45 -12.16
CA ARG A 88 -1.53 -5.40 -13.21
C ARG A 88 -2.97 -5.91 -12.99
N ARG A 89 -3.41 -5.95 -11.74
CA ARG A 89 -4.77 -6.34 -11.34
C ARG A 89 -5.74 -5.17 -11.19
N GLY A 90 -5.36 -3.97 -11.66
CA GLY A 90 -6.19 -2.78 -11.60
C GLY A 90 -6.33 -2.17 -10.20
N LYS A 91 -5.43 -2.51 -9.27
CA LYS A 91 -5.43 -1.95 -7.90
C LYS A 91 -4.51 -0.73 -7.85
N HIS A 92 -4.97 0.33 -7.18
CA HIS A 92 -4.12 1.48 -6.88
C HIS A 92 -3.06 1.10 -5.86
N VAL A 93 -1.88 1.73 -5.93
CA VAL A 93 -0.75 1.42 -5.04
C VAL A 93 -0.33 2.65 -4.26
N VAL A 94 -0.16 2.50 -2.96
CA VAL A 94 0.49 3.48 -2.08
C VAL A 94 1.71 2.80 -1.44
N THR A 95 2.90 3.41 -1.51
CA THR A 95 4.13 2.80 -0.99
C THR A 95 4.96 3.79 -0.16
N ALA A 96 5.67 3.26 0.83
CA ALA A 96 6.69 3.96 1.61
C ALA A 96 8.12 3.45 1.32
N ASN A 97 8.29 2.53 0.37
CA ASN A 97 9.56 1.84 0.15
C ASN A 97 10.52 2.65 -0.73
N LYS A 98 11.32 3.50 -0.08
CA LYS A 98 12.33 4.34 -0.74
C LYS A 98 13.37 3.56 -1.55
N LYS A 99 13.73 2.34 -1.14
CA LYS A 99 14.75 1.54 -1.85
C LYS A 99 14.20 0.99 -3.16
N MET A 100 12.98 0.45 -3.11
CA MET A 100 12.25 0.01 -4.31
C MET A 100 12.09 1.15 -5.30
N LEU A 101 11.63 2.32 -4.84
CA LEU A 101 11.42 3.48 -5.71
C LEU A 101 12.73 3.98 -6.32
N ALA A 102 13.80 4.09 -5.53
CA ALA A 102 15.09 4.52 -6.04
C ALA A 102 15.65 3.61 -7.15
N ALA A 103 15.34 2.31 -7.11
CA ALA A 103 15.79 1.35 -8.10
C ALA A 103 14.84 1.21 -9.30
N HIS A 104 13.52 1.36 -9.10
CA HIS A 104 12.50 0.94 -10.08
C HIS A 104 11.45 2.01 -10.41
N LEU A 105 11.61 3.27 -10.00
CA LEU A 105 10.59 4.29 -10.25
C LEU A 105 10.17 4.41 -11.73
N PRO A 106 11.08 4.48 -12.73
CA PRO A 106 10.67 4.55 -14.13
C PRO A 106 9.75 3.40 -14.55
N GLU A 107 10.11 2.17 -14.17
CA GLU A 107 9.32 0.98 -14.48
C GLU A 107 7.96 0.99 -13.75
N LEU A 108 7.92 1.43 -12.50
CA LEU A 108 6.67 1.56 -11.74
C LEU A 108 5.72 2.59 -12.36
N LEU A 109 6.26 3.70 -12.89
CA LEU A 109 5.48 4.71 -13.61
C LEU A 109 4.95 4.19 -14.95
N GLU A 110 5.74 3.39 -15.68
CA GLU A 110 5.24 2.71 -16.88
C GLU A 110 4.10 1.74 -16.57
N TRP A 111 4.19 0.96 -15.48
CA TRP A 111 3.10 0.09 -15.04
C TRP A 111 1.85 0.87 -14.64
N ARG A 112 2.02 1.97 -13.89
CA ARG A 112 0.95 2.90 -13.51
C ARG A 112 0.18 3.35 -14.76
N ASP A 113 0.89 3.86 -15.75
CA ASP A 113 0.29 4.43 -16.97
C ASP A 113 -0.37 3.34 -17.83
N ARG A 114 0.26 2.17 -17.96
CA ARG A 114 -0.28 1.05 -18.73
C ARG A 114 -1.53 0.44 -18.13
N CYS A 115 -1.65 0.45 -16.81
CA CYS A 115 -2.76 -0.15 -16.08
C CYS A 115 -3.87 0.83 -15.71
N ASP A 116 -3.70 2.13 -16.00
CA ASP A 116 -4.64 3.20 -15.67
C ASP A 116 -5.01 3.23 -14.17
N VAL A 117 -3.98 3.16 -13.32
CA VAL A 117 -4.13 3.17 -11.85
C VAL A 117 -3.25 4.24 -11.22
N SER A 118 -3.56 4.67 -10.00
CA SER A 118 -2.68 5.57 -9.25
C SER A 118 -1.52 4.82 -8.57
N LEU A 119 -0.35 5.47 -8.54
CA LEU A 119 0.80 5.11 -7.73
C LEU A 119 1.19 6.32 -6.87
N LEU A 120 1.03 6.21 -5.55
CA LEU A 120 1.37 7.27 -4.60
C LEU A 120 2.55 6.86 -3.72
N TYR A 121 3.52 7.75 -3.55
CA TYR A 121 4.78 7.43 -2.86
C TYR A 121 5.35 8.59 -2.04
N GLU A 122 4.50 9.54 -1.66
CA GLU A 122 4.87 10.75 -0.88
C GLU A 122 5.73 10.40 0.34
N SER A 123 5.29 9.42 1.15
CA SER A 123 5.96 9.06 2.40
C SER A 123 7.38 8.51 2.24
N ALA A 124 7.78 8.14 1.01
CA ALA A 124 9.13 7.68 0.72
C ALA A 124 10.17 8.82 0.66
N ALA A 125 9.73 10.07 0.48
CA ALA A 125 10.57 11.26 0.44
C ALA A 125 10.13 12.26 1.52
N CYS A 126 11.03 12.62 2.44
CA CYS A 126 10.78 13.61 3.49
C CYS A 126 9.59 13.33 4.43
N GLY A 127 9.05 12.11 4.46
CA GLY A 127 8.10 11.65 5.47
C GLY A 127 6.77 12.39 5.41
N SER A 128 6.56 13.35 6.31
CA SER A 128 5.32 14.13 6.42
C SER A 128 5.31 15.42 5.59
N ILE A 129 6.43 15.76 4.93
CA ILE A 129 6.52 16.95 4.06
C ILE A 129 6.02 16.55 2.66
N PRO A 130 5.00 17.24 2.10
CA PRO A 130 4.40 16.87 0.81
C PRO A 130 5.25 17.32 -0.39
N ILE A 131 6.51 16.88 -0.43
CA ILE A 131 7.49 17.34 -1.42
C ILE A 131 7.26 16.73 -2.81
N VAL A 132 6.85 15.46 -2.90
CA VAL A 132 6.62 14.77 -4.19
C VAL A 132 5.50 15.46 -4.93
N ARG A 133 4.34 15.63 -4.29
CA ARG A 133 3.22 16.36 -4.88
C ARG A 133 3.59 17.80 -5.22
N THR A 134 4.34 18.49 -4.37
CA THR A 134 4.77 19.88 -4.66
C THR A 134 5.57 19.97 -5.95
N ILE A 135 6.48 19.02 -6.20
CA ILE A 135 7.32 18.98 -7.40
C ILE A 135 6.51 18.53 -8.63
N ASP A 136 5.59 17.58 -8.48
CA ASP A 136 4.83 17.01 -9.61
C ASP A 136 3.71 17.97 -10.11
N GLU A 137 3.19 18.83 -9.22
CA GLU A 137 2.16 19.82 -9.54
C GLU A 137 2.71 21.13 -10.14
N HIS A 138 4.05 21.30 -10.23
CA HIS A 138 4.73 22.51 -10.73
C HIS A 138 5.65 22.21 -11.92
#